data_AF-A0AAU4DWL9-F1
#
_entry.id   AF-A0AAU4DWL9-F1
#
_cell.length_a   1.000
_cell.length_b   1.000
_cell.length_c   1.000
_cell.angle_alpha   90.00
_cell.angle_beta   90.00
_cell.angle_gamma   90.00
#
_symmetry.space_group_name_H-M   'P 1'
#
loop_
_entity.id
_entity.type
_entity.pdbx_description
1 polymer ?
#
loop_
_entity_poly.entity_id
_entity_poly.type
_entity_poly.pdbx_seq_one_letter_code
_entity_poly.pdbx_strand_id
1 'polypeptide(L)'
;MSDPDQQGRAVVAVVTERAAQRAKELGAEEVVEGLRRELEHQPRLGRLIRAVAEGTQQVELYSTRIEGDAAAGRPAINTVHAYAPAPPWPPTVRIAAIVPEDPPRPQP
;
A
#
# COMPACT_ATOMS: atom_id res chain seq x y z
N MET A 1 6.90 20.52 -30.24
CA MET A 1 7.10 21.20 -28.94
C MET A 1 6.56 20.25 -27.90
N SER A 2 7.44 19.59 -27.15
CA SER A 2 7.03 18.64 -26.11
C SER A 2 6.82 19.42 -24.82
N ASP A 3 5.61 19.38 -24.27
CA ASP A 3 5.29 19.96 -22.96
C ASP A 3 6.21 19.41 -21.86
N PRO A 4 7.00 20.25 -21.18
CA PRO A 4 7.82 19.82 -20.03
C PRO A 4 6.99 19.53 -18.76
N ASP A 5 5.68 19.79 -18.77
CA ASP A 5 4.79 19.65 -17.61
C ASP A 5 4.39 18.20 -17.25
N GLN A 6 4.63 17.22 -18.13
CA GLN A 6 4.31 15.81 -17.81
C GLN A 6 5.30 15.13 -16.85
N GLN A 7 6.44 15.76 -16.55
CA GLN A 7 7.44 15.17 -15.63
C GLN A 7 7.18 15.46 -14.15
N GLY A 8 6.14 16.24 -13.80
CA GLY A 8 5.94 16.79 -12.46
C GLY A 8 4.87 16.15 -11.56
N ARG A 9 4.27 15.01 -11.93
CA ARG A 9 3.09 14.48 -11.21
C ARG A 9 3.09 12.97 -10.97
N ALA A 10 4.26 12.35 -10.92
CA ALA A 10 4.37 10.94 -10.54
C ALA A 10 3.83 10.73 -9.12
N VAL A 11 2.97 9.72 -8.95
CA VAL A 11 2.51 9.28 -7.63
C VAL A 11 3.73 8.73 -6.89
N VAL A 12 3.91 9.14 -5.64
CA VAL A 12 4.99 8.60 -4.79
C VAL A 12 4.39 7.63 -3.79
N ALA A 13 4.87 6.39 -3.76
CA ALA A 13 4.45 5.39 -2.78
C ALA A 13 5.55 5.17 -1.73
N VAL A 14 5.19 5.29 -0.46
CA VAL A 14 6.10 5.20 0.69
C VAL A 14 5.65 4.11 1.66
N VAL A 15 6.58 3.23 2.03
CA VAL A 15 6.40 2.30 3.15
C VAL A 15 6.75 3.04 4.43
N THR A 16 5.79 3.16 5.35
CA THR A 16 6.09 3.74 6.68
C THR A 16 7.04 2.84 7.46
N GLU A 17 7.83 3.42 8.38
CA GLU A 17 8.78 2.65 9.20
C GLU A 17 8.10 1.49 9.96
N ARG A 18 6.91 1.74 10.52
CA ARG A 18 6.12 0.69 11.18
C ARG A 18 5.73 -0.43 10.23
N ALA A 19 5.31 -0.11 9.01
CA ALA A 19 4.98 -1.11 8.00
C ALA A 19 6.24 -1.87 7.54
N ALA A 20 7.38 -1.20 7.36
CA ALA A 20 8.63 -1.85 6.98
C ALA A 20 9.10 -2.84 8.06
N GLN A 21 9.07 -2.42 9.34
CA GLN A 21 9.40 -3.31 10.46
C GLN A 21 8.46 -4.52 10.51
N ARG A 22 7.16 -4.30 10.29
CA ARG A 22 6.18 -5.38 10.27
C ARG A 22 6.35 -6.32 9.07
N ALA A 23 6.73 -5.81 7.90
CA ALA A 23 7.05 -6.63 6.74
C ALA A 23 8.23 -7.56 7.04
N LYS A 24 9.26 -7.04 7.70
CA LYS A 24 10.44 -7.80 8.12
C LYS A 24 10.11 -8.92 9.11
N GLU A 25 9.26 -8.66 10.09
CA GLU A 25 8.79 -9.67 11.04
C GLU A 25 8.05 -10.84 10.37
N LEU A 26 7.46 -10.59 9.19
CA LEU A 26 6.64 -11.55 8.45
C LEU A 26 7.36 -12.13 7.23
N GLY A 27 8.63 -11.77 6.98
CA GLY A 27 9.37 -12.16 5.78
C GLY A 27 8.72 -11.69 4.48
N ALA A 28 8.13 -10.49 4.50
CA ALA A 28 7.30 -9.95 3.42
C ALA A 28 7.90 -8.71 2.75
N GLU A 29 9.18 -8.39 2.97
CA GLU A 29 9.80 -7.16 2.45
C GLU A 29 9.72 -7.06 0.93
N GLU A 30 10.06 -8.13 0.22
CA GLU A 30 10.09 -8.15 -1.24
C GLU A 30 8.71 -7.93 -1.85
N VAL A 31 7.68 -8.59 -1.31
CA VAL A 31 6.31 -8.45 -1.82
C VAL A 31 5.71 -7.08 -1.49
N VAL A 32 6.08 -6.49 -0.37
CA VAL A 32 5.66 -5.13 0.01
C VAL A 32 6.33 -4.09 -0.88
N GLU A 33 7.60 -4.30 -1.25
CA GLU A 33 8.28 -3.45 -2.24
C GLU A 33 7.68 -3.61 -3.64
N GLY A 34 7.26 -4.83 -4.02
CA GLY A 34 6.47 -5.06 -5.23
C GLY A 34 5.17 -4.26 -5.23
N LEU A 35 4.40 -4.34 -4.14
CA LEU A 35 3.18 -3.56 -3.95
C LEU A 35 3.46 -2.04 -3.99
N ARG A 36 4.55 -1.57 -3.36
CA ARG A 36 4.94 -0.15 -3.38
C ARG A 36 5.07 0.34 -4.82
N ARG A 37 5.80 -0.39 -5.67
CA ARG A 37 5.98 -0.03 -7.09
C ARG A 37 4.67 -0.07 -7.85
N GLU A 38 3.82 -1.04 -7.59
CA GLU A 38 2.50 -1.11 -8.23
C GLU A 38 1.63 0.09 -7.86
N LEU A 39 1.67 0.53 -6.60
CA LEU A 39 0.93 1.70 -6.12
C LEU A 39 1.40 3.04 -6.70
N GLU A 40 2.67 3.15 -7.13
CA GLU A 40 3.14 4.31 -7.89
C GLU A 40 2.47 4.40 -9.28
N HIS A 41 2.04 3.27 -9.84
CA HIS A 41 1.34 3.20 -11.11
C HIS A 41 -0.18 3.19 -10.93
N GLN A 42 -0.67 2.57 -9.86
CA GLN A 42 -2.09 2.36 -9.55
C GLN A 42 -2.39 2.74 -8.09
N PRO A 43 -2.51 4.04 -7.75
CA PRO A 43 -2.67 4.51 -6.37
C PRO A 43 -3.93 4.03 -5.64
N ARG A 44 -4.92 3.55 -6.39
CA ARG A 44 -6.22 3.09 -5.88
C ARG A 44 -6.37 1.56 -5.94
N LEU A 45 -5.25 0.84 -5.98
CA LEU A 45 -5.24 -0.61 -6.01
C LEU A 45 -5.93 -1.18 -4.75
N GLY A 46 -6.68 -2.26 -4.95
CA GLY A 46 -7.38 -2.96 -3.87
C GLY A 46 -8.75 -2.36 -3.54
N ARG A 47 -9.23 -2.66 -2.33
CA ARG A 47 -10.59 -2.33 -1.89
C ARG A 47 -10.58 -1.03 -1.09
N LEU A 48 -11.39 -0.05 -1.51
CA LEU A 48 -11.66 1.15 -0.72
C LEU A 48 -12.33 0.76 0.61
N ILE A 49 -11.69 1.09 1.72
CA ILE A 49 -12.20 0.92 3.07
C ILE A 49 -13.08 2.11 3.42
N ARG A 50 -12.54 3.33 3.24
CA ARG A 50 -13.23 4.59 3.54
C ARG A 50 -12.50 5.77 2.90
N ALA A 51 -13.22 6.87 2.70
CA ALA A 51 -12.62 8.19 2.51
C ALA A 51 -12.75 9.02 3.79
N VAL A 52 -11.72 9.80 4.12
CA VAL A 52 -11.65 10.65 5.32
C VAL A 52 -11.26 12.05 4.89
N ALA A 53 -11.92 13.06 5.45
CA ALA A 53 -11.47 14.44 5.35
C ALA A 53 -10.38 14.70 6.41
N GLU A 54 -9.16 14.99 5.98
CA GLU A 54 -8.06 15.45 6.82
C GLU A 54 -7.82 16.94 6.52
N GLY A 55 -8.44 17.82 7.32
CA GLY A 55 -8.47 19.26 7.05
C GLY A 55 -9.25 19.57 5.76
N THR A 56 -8.60 20.19 4.78
CA THR A 56 -9.17 20.49 3.46
C THR A 56 -8.93 19.37 2.43
N GLN A 57 -8.28 18.27 2.83
CA GLN A 57 -7.88 17.20 1.93
C GLN A 57 -8.74 15.95 2.12
N GLN A 58 -9.00 15.23 1.03
CA GLN A 58 -9.68 13.94 1.07
C GLN A 58 -8.65 12.82 0.96
N VAL A 59 -8.50 12.02 2.01
CA VAL A 59 -7.62 10.84 2.04
C VAL A 59 -8.46 9.59 1.83
N GLU A 60 -8.09 8.77 0.86
CA GLU A 60 -8.74 7.50 0.54
C GLU A 60 -7.95 6.35 1.18
N LEU A 61 -8.57 5.55 2.05
CA LEU A 61 -7.93 4.38 2.66
C LEU A 61 -8.34 3.12 1.91
N TYR A 62 -7.36 2.33 1.50
CA TYR A 62 -7.52 1.09 0.75
C TYR A 62 -6.90 -0.09 1.50
N SER A 63 -7.43 -1.29 1.24
CA SER A 63 -6.87 -2.57 1.66
C SER A 63 -6.49 -3.39 0.44
N THR A 64 -5.27 -3.91 0.41
CA THR A 64 -4.81 -4.88 -0.60
C THR A 64 -4.39 -6.16 0.09
N ARG A 65 -4.90 -7.30 -0.39
CA ARG A 65 -4.48 -8.62 0.07
C ARG A 65 -3.30 -9.08 -0.79
N ILE A 66 -2.26 -9.56 -0.15
CA ILE A 66 -1.14 -10.24 -0.78
C ILE A 66 -1.18 -11.69 -0.31
N GLU A 67 -1.31 -12.60 -1.26
CA GLU A 67 -1.31 -14.03 -0.97
C GLU A 67 0.03 -14.46 -0.35
N GLY A 68 -0.07 -15.41 0.58
CA GLY A 68 1.09 -15.99 1.24
C GLY A 68 1.90 -16.88 0.29
N ASP A 69 3.03 -17.34 0.79
CA ASP A 69 3.85 -18.35 0.12
C ASP A 69 4.12 -19.47 1.11
N ALA A 70 3.44 -20.60 0.91
CA ALA A 70 3.58 -21.77 1.77
C ALA A 70 4.98 -22.41 1.67
N ALA A 71 5.64 -22.31 0.50
CA ALA A 71 6.99 -22.83 0.32
C ALA A 71 8.04 -21.98 1.05
N ALA A 72 7.81 -20.67 1.13
CA ALA A 72 8.64 -19.72 1.88
C ALA A 72 8.21 -19.52 3.35
N GLY A 73 7.13 -20.18 3.80
CA GLY A 73 6.59 -20.01 5.16
C GLY A 73 6.00 -18.62 5.44
N ARG A 74 5.67 -17.85 4.40
CA ARG A 74 5.13 -16.48 4.49
C ARG A 74 3.60 -16.53 4.57
N PRO A 75 2.98 -15.93 5.60
CA PRO A 75 1.52 -15.88 5.69
C PRO A 75 0.93 -14.97 4.60
N ALA A 76 -0.35 -15.15 4.29
CA ALA A 76 -1.09 -14.11 3.57
C ALA A 76 -1.15 -12.85 4.43
N ILE A 77 -1.08 -11.68 3.80
CA ILE A 77 -1.08 -10.39 4.51
C ILE A 77 -2.09 -9.44 3.87
N ASN A 78 -2.72 -8.62 4.71
CA ASN A 78 -3.48 -7.45 4.29
C ASN A 78 -2.65 -6.20 4.54
N THR A 79 -2.53 -5.37 3.51
CA THR A 79 -1.85 -4.09 3.55
C THR A 79 -2.87 -2.96 3.49
N VAL A 80 -2.83 -2.07 4.47
CA VAL A 80 -3.63 -0.85 4.47
C VAL A 80 -2.77 0.31 3.97
N HIS A 81 -3.25 1.01 2.96
CA HIS A 81 -2.58 2.18 2.41
C HIS A 81 -3.52 3.36 2.24
N ALA A 82 -2.98 4.55 2.45
CA ALA A 82 -3.70 5.81 2.34
C ALA A 82 -3.22 6.55 1.09
N TYR A 83 -4.15 6.89 0.20
CA TYR A 83 -3.91 7.73 -0.96
C TYR A 83 -4.38 9.16 -0.68
N ALA A 84 -3.46 10.10 -0.80
CA ALA A 84 -3.71 11.54 -0.69
C ALA A 84 -3.55 12.18 -2.07
N PRO A 85 -4.65 12.61 -2.73
CA PRO A 85 -4.59 13.35 -3.98
C PRO A 85 -4.05 14.76 -3.77
N ALA A 86 -3.24 15.25 -4.72
CA ALA A 86 -2.72 16.62 -4.72
C ALA A 86 -3.85 17.67 -4.80
N PRO A 87 -3.64 18.94 -4.39
CA PRO A 87 -2.46 19.57 -3.73
C PRO A 87 -2.54 19.59 -2.18
N PRO A 88 -1.44 19.88 -1.41
CA PRO A 88 -0.19 20.60 -1.76
C PRO A 88 1.07 19.75 -2.03
N TRP A 89 1.00 18.43 -1.95
CA TRP A 89 2.09 17.49 -2.27
C TRP A 89 1.80 16.82 -3.62
N PRO A 90 2.79 16.19 -4.30
CA PRO A 90 2.46 15.22 -5.35
C PRO A 90 1.54 14.14 -4.77
N PRO A 91 0.65 13.54 -5.59
CA PRO A 91 -0.23 12.48 -5.10
C PRO A 91 0.58 11.39 -4.41
N THR A 92 0.25 11.05 -3.17
CA THR A 92 1.09 10.19 -2.34
C THR A 92 0.30 8.99 -1.84
N VAL A 93 0.91 7.81 -1.90
CA VAL A 93 0.39 6.60 -1.27
C VAL A 93 1.27 6.24 -0.08
N ARG A 94 0.67 6.04 1.10
CA ARG A 94 1.37 5.63 2.32
C ARG A 94 0.91 4.25 2.73
N ILE A 95 1.80 3.27 2.67
CA ILE A 95 1.56 1.94 3.23
C ILE A 95 1.72 2.05 4.75
N ALA A 96 0.59 2.01 5.46
CA ALA A 96 0.50 2.39 6.87
C ALA A 96 0.46 1.18 7.82
N ALA A 97 -0.13 0.07 7.39
CA ALA A 97 -0.25 -1.13 8.21
C ALA A 97 -0.14 -2.40 7.38
N ILE A 98 0.43 -3.43 8.00
CA ILE A 98 0.51 -4.79 7.47
C ILE A 98 -0.04 -5.72 8.54
N VAL A 99 -1.07 -6.49 8.19
CA VAL A 99 -1.77 -7.39 9.10
C VAL A 99 -1.66 -8.80 8.51
N PRO A 100 -1.04 -9.76 9.22
CA PRO A 100 -1.10 -11.15 8.77
C PRO A 100 -2.54 -11.63 8.84
N GLU A 101 -3.00 -12.34 7.81
CA GLU A 101 -4.19 -13.15 7.94
C GLU A 101 -3.84 -14.42 8.72
N ASP A 102 -4.75 -14.83 9.61
CA ASP A 102 -4.64 -16.14 10.27
C ASP A 102 -4.54 -17.21 9.17
N PRO A 103 -3.65 -18.21 9.31
CA PRO A 103 -3.69 -19.36 8.43
C PRO A 103 -5.11 -19.96 8.49
N PRO A 104 -5.70 -20.38 7.35
CA PRO A 104 -6.99 -21.05 7.39
C PRO A 104 -6.89 -22.21 8.37
N ARG A 105 -7.73 -22.18 9.42
CA ARG A 105 -7.81 -23.29 10.36
C ARG A 105 -8.04 -24.58 9.56
N PRO A 106 -7.28 -25.67 9.80
CA PRO A 106 -7.63 -26.94 9.20
C PRO A 106 -9.09 -27.24 9.58
N GLN A 107 -9.94 -27.41 8.56
CA GLN A 107 -11.31 -27.82 8.78
C GLN A 107 -11.29 -29.25 9.37
N PRO A 108 -12.04 -29.52 10.43
CA PRO A 108 -12.09 -30.85 11.05
C PRO A 108 -12.70 -31.91 10.12
#